data_AF-A0AAV9ZJX1-F1
#
_entry.id   AF-A0AAV9ZJX1-F1
#
_cell.length_a   1.000
_cell.length_b   1.000
_cell.length_c   1.000
_cell.angle_alpha   90.00
_cell.angle_beta   90.00
_cell.angle_gamma   90.00
#
_symmetry.space_group_name_H-M   'P 1'
#
loop_
_entity.id
_entity.type
_entity.pdbx_description
1 polymer ?
#
loop_
_entity_poly.entity_id
_entity_poly.type
_entity_poly.pdbx_seq_one_letter_code
_entity_poly.pdbx_strand_id
1 'polypeptide(L)'
;VIVIDGITIGHPCCGVLHCPISLQSNRHRFCPDHKERHRLCAVEECEEAAEFTAGFMTCTDVNHRLLETNHKKRDKAMFQLRTQVARPTVSNPDDA
;
A
#
# COMPACT_ATOMS: atom_id res chain seq x y z
N VAL A 1 -15.36 -20.95 1.93
CA VAL A 1 -14.07 -21.46 2.43
C VAL A 1 -12.99 -20.50 1.96
N ILE A 2 -12.37 -19.76 2.88
CA ILE A 2 -11.25 -18.87 2.57
C ILE A 2 -10.00 -19.62 3.01
N VAL A 3 -9.24 -20.14 2.04
CA VAL A 3 -7.90 -20.70 2.29
C VAL A 3 -6.94 -19.53 2.15
N ILE A 4 -6.40 -19.08 3.28
CA ILE A 4 -5.28 -18.13 3.31
C ILE A 4 -4.00 -18.93 3.51
N ASP A 5 -3.19 -19.07 2.46
CA ASP A 5 -1.81 -19.52 2.60
C ASP A 5 -1.06 -18.48 3.44
N GLY A 6 -0.91 -18.74 4.74
CA GLY A 6 -0.27 -17.85 5.72
C GLY A 6 1.24 -17.61 5.50
N ILE A 7 1.74 -17.84 4.29
CA ILE A 7 3.14 -17.77 3.90
C ILE A 7 3.44 -16.49 3.11
N THR A 8 2.44 -15.88 2.47
CA THR A 8 2.63 -14.66 1.65
C THR A 8 2.01 -13.42 2.28
N ILE A 9 2.36 -13.12 3.53
CA ILE A 9 2.13 -11.77 4.07
C ILE A 9 3.13 -10.83 3.37
N GLY A 10 2.65 -10.10 2.37
CA GLY A 10 3.43 -9.07 1.68
C GLY A 10 4.14 -9.50 0.39
N HIS A 11 3.70 -10.57 -0.28
CA HIS A 11 4.13 -10.79 -1.66
C HIS A 11 3.44 -9.75 -2.56
N PRO A 12 4.16 -8.79 -3.13
CA PRO A 12 3.52 -7.75 -3.91
C PRO A 12 3.10 -8.35 -5.26
N CYS A 13 1.80 -8.41 -5.48
CA CYS A 13 1.18 -8.92 -6.70
C CYS A 13 0.82 -7.76 -7.63
N CYS A 14 0.60 -8.08 -8.90
CA CYS A 14 -0.04 -7.16 -9.81
C CYS A 14 -1.43 -6.75 -9.29
N GLY A 15 -1.77 -5.46 -9.36
CA GLY A 15 -3.12 -4.97 -9.06
C GLY A 15 -4.19 -5.33 -10.12
N VAL A 16 -3.95 -6.27 -11.03
CA VAL A 16 -5.04 -6.96 -11.76
C VAL A 16 -5.42 -8.20 -10.96
N LEU A 17 -6.71 -8.36 -10.69
CA LEU A 17 -7.23 -9.56 -10.05
C LEU A 17 -6.87 -10.82 -10.87
N HIS A 18 -6.33 -11.84 -10.21
CA HIS A 18 -5.88 -13.11 -10.81
C HIS A 18 -4.74 -12.99 -11.84
N CYS A 19 -3.99 -11.88 -11.89
CA CYS A 19 -2.81 -11.85 -12.74
C CYS A 19 -1.66 -12.66 -12.13
N PRO A 20 -1.13 -13.68 -12.85
CA PRO A 20 -0.08 -14.55 -12.33
C PRO A 20 1.33 -13.94 -12.48
N ILE A 21 1.46 -12.79 -13.15
CA ILE A 21 2.74 -12.21 -13.52
C ILE A 21 3.30 -11.42 -12.33
N SER A 22 4.52 -11.78 -11.93
CA SER A 22 5.26 -11.07 -10.89
C SER A 22 5.57 -9.62 -11.29
N LEU A 23 5.62 -8.74 -10.29
CA LEU A 23 6.04 -7.37 -10.50
C LEU A 23 7.53 -7.31 -10.86
N GLN A 24 7.89 -6.42 -11.80
CA GLN A 24 9.30 -6.16 -12.09
C GLN A 24 10.05 -5.53 -10.90
N SER A 25 9.31 -4.82 -10.04
CA SER A 25 9.82 -4.20 -8.82
C SER A 25 8.74 -4.20 -7.75
N ASN A 26 9.12 -4.42 -6.50
CA ASN A 26 8.22 -4.36 -5.35
C ASN A 26 7.57 -2.97 -5.18
N ARG A 27 8.07 -1.94 -5.86
CA ARG A 27 7.48 -0.59 -5.87
C ARG A 27 6.41 -0.39 -6.94
N HIS A 28 6.30 -1.32 -7.91
CA HIS A 28 5.31 -1.19 -8.97
C HIS A 28 3.95 -1.72 -8.54
N ARG A 29 2.87 -1.01 -8.87
CA ARG A 29 1.49 -1.48 -8.67
C ARG A 29 1.07 -2.56 -9.64
N PHE A 30 1.64 -2.56 -10.85
CA PHE A 30 1.28 -3.48 -11.94
C PHE A 30 2.51 -4.13 -12.56
N CYS A 31 2.32 -5.35 -13.06
CA CYS A 31 3.32 -6.14 -13.77
C CYS A 31 3.67 -5.50 -15.13
N PRO A 32 4.75 -5.93 -15.81
CA PRO A 32 5.15 -5.35 -17.10
C PRO A 32 4.07 -5.42 -18.19
N ASP A 33 3.24 -6.47 -18.19
CA ASP A 33 2.09 -6.61 -19.10
C ASP A 33 1.02 -5.54 -18.87
N HIS A 34 0.79 -5.19 -17.61
CA HIS A 34 -0.20 -4.20 -17.20
C HIS A 34 0.42 -2.83 -16.92
N LYS A 35 1.57 -2.53 -17.54
CA LYS A 35 2.30 -1.28 -17.31
C LYS A 35 1.47 -0.05 -17.67
N GLU A 36 0.59 -0.16 -18.65
CA GLU A 36 -0.26 0.95 -19.09
C GLU A 36 -1.25 1.40 -18.02
N ARG A 37 -1.69 0.47 -17.16
CA ARG A 37 -2.57 0.78 -16.02
C ARG A 37 -1.88 1.63 -14.97
N HIS A 38 -0.54 1.71 -14.98
CA HIS A 38 0.14 2.72 -14.17
C HIS A 38 -0.23 4.11 -14.61
N ARG A 39 -0.53 4.39 -15.89
CA ARG A 39 -0.87 5.74 -16.35
C ARG A 39 -2.23 6.24 -15.86
N LEU A 40 -3.06 5.35 -15.31
CA LEU A 40 -4.40 5.65 -14.82
C LEU A 40 -4.38 6.01 -13.34
N CYS A 41 -5.41 6.74 -12.92
CA CYS A 41 -5.64 7.08 -11.53
C CYS A 41 -5.60 5.85 -10.62
N ALA A 42 -5.01 6.00 -9.43
CA ALA A 42 -4.93 4.90 -8.48
C ALA A 42 -6.27 4.51 -7.84
N VAL A 43 -7.27 5.39 -7.92
CA VAL A 43 -8.59 5.18 -7.34
C VAL A 43 -9.39 4.23 -8.22
N GLU A 44 -10.01 3.22 -7.60
CA GLU A 44 -10.90 2.29 -8.30
C GLU A 44 -12.05 3.09 -8.93
N GLU A 45 -12.47 2.71 -10.14
CA GLU A 45 -13.51 3.40 -10.94
C GLU A 45 -13.12 4.77 -11.53
N CYS A 46 -11.86 5.22 -11.38
CA CYS A 46 -11.36 6.42 -12.04
C CYS A 46 -10.45 6.09 -13.23
N GLU A 47 -10.90 6.41 -14.44
CA GLU A 47 -10.17 6.18 -15.70
C GLU A 47 -9.33 7.39 -16.17
N GLU A 48 -9.30 8.46 -15.37
CA GLU A 48 -8.51 9.65 -15.65
C GLU A 48 -7.01 9.36 -15.57
N ALA A 49 -6.22 10.13 -16.33
CA ALA A 49 -4.77 10.01 -16.29
C ALA A 49 -4.21 10.47 -14.92
N ALA A 50 -3.30 9.68 -14.36
CA ALA A 50 -2.60 10.05 -13.13
C ALA A 50 -1.50 11.10 -13.40
N GLU A 51 -1.33 12.03 -12.46
CA GLU A 51 -0.35 13.12 -12.55
C GLU A 51 1.04 12.67 -12.04
N PHE A 52 1.74 11.88 -12.86
CA PHE A 52 3.09 11.39 -12.52
C PHE A 52 4.13 12.50 -12.36
N THR A 53 3.98 13.62 -13.08
CA THR A 53 4.94 14.74 -13.08
C THR A 53 5.13 15.33 -11.68
N ALA A 54 4.09 15.32 -10.85
CA ALA A 54 4.13 15.83 -9.49
C ALA A 54 4.39 14.73 -8.42
N GLY A 55 4.68 13.49 -8.84
CA GLY A 55 4.93 12.37 -7.94
C GLY A 55 3.67 11.77 -7.30
N PHE A 56 2.50 12.07 -7.86
CA PHE A 56 1.22 11.48 -7.47
C PHE A 56 0.91 10.29 -8.38
N MET A 57 0.19 9.31 -7.83
CA MET A 57 -0.37 8.18 -8.58
C MET A 57 -1.87 8.37 -8.85
N THR A 58 -2.41 9.54 -8.50
CA THR A 58 -3.81 9.93 -8.64
C THR A 58 -3.96 11.05 -9.68
N CYS A 59 -5.16 11.23 -10.22
CA CYS A 59 -5.47 12.33 -11.13
C CYS A 59 -5.51 13.69 -10.40
N THR A 60 -5.88 14.75 -11.11
CA THR A 60 -5.99 16.12 -10.55
C THR A 60 -7.15 16.33 -9.59
N ASP A 61 -8.02 15.34 -9.42
CA ASP A 61 -9.13 15.42 -8.47
C ASP A 61 -8.64 15.53 -7.02
N VAL A 62 -9.22 16.49 -6.30
CA VAL A 62 -8.80 16.81 -4.92
C VAL A 62 -9.10 15.65 -3.96
N ASN A 63 -10.22 14.95 -4.12
CA ASN A 63 -10.56 13.82 -3.25
C ASN A 63 -9.58 12.66 -3.45
N HIS A 64 -9.20 12.39 -4.70
CA HIS A 64 -8.22 11.34 -5.02
C HIS A 64 -6.84 11.66 -4.45
N ARG A 65 -6.40 12.92 -4.54
CA ARG A 65 -5.13 13.35 -3.93
C ARG A 65 -5.15 13.29 -2.41
N LEU A 66 -6.27 13.65 -1.79
CA LEU A 66 -6.46 13.54 -0.34
C LEU A 66 -6.41 12.08 0.11
N LEU A 67 -7.01 11.16 -0.65
CA LEU A 67 -6.95 9.72 -0.38
C LEU A 67 -5.49 9.22 -0.41
N GLU A 68 -4.74 9.56 -1.45
CA GLU A 68 -3.33 9.17 -1.57
C GLU A 68 -2.48 9.75 -0.42
N THR A 69 -2.73 11.01 -0.06
CA THR A 69 -2.03 11.69 1.03
C THR A 69 -2.32 11.03 2.38
N ASN A 70 -3.58 10.68 2.65
CA ASN A 70 -3.99 10.00 3.87
C ASN A 70 -3.42 8.58 3.94
N HIS A 71 -3.37 7.87 2.82
CA HIS A 71 -2.72 6.56 2.74
C HIS A 71 -1.22 6.67 3.09
N LYS A 72 -0.50 7.59 2.47
CA LYS A 72 0.93 7.85 2.76
C LYS A 72 1.17 8.22 4.22
N LYS A 73 0.24 8.93 4.88
CA LYS A 73 0.31 9.24 6.31
C LYS A 73 0.08 8.01 7.19
N ARG A 74 -0.88 7.15 6.84
CA ARG A 74 -1.19 5.91 7.57
C ARG A 74 -0.02 4.93 7.58
N ASP A 75 0.67 4.76 6.46
CA ASP A 75 1.90 3.95 6.38
C ASP A 75 2.97 4.42 7.38
N LYS A 76 3.11 5.75 7.55
CA LYS A 76 4.06 6.32 8.52
C LYS A 76 3.63 6.10 9.98
N ALA A 77 2.33 6.10 10.26
CA ALA A 77 1.80 5.92 11.62
C ALA A 77 2.06 4.51 12.17
N MET A 78 2.03 3.48 11.33
CA MET A 78 2.34 2.09 11.73
C MET A 78 3.78 1.93 12.22
N PHE A 79 4.73 2.70 11.66
CA PHE A 79 6.11 2.70 12.14
C PHE A 79 6.23 3.34 13.53
N GLN A 80 5.47 4.41 13.82
CA GLN A 80 5.49 5.08 15.12
C GLN A 80 4.99 4.18 16.26
N LEU A 81 3.94 3.39 16.01
CA LEU A 81 3.41 2.43 16.98
C LEU A 81 4.43 1.34 17.34
N ARG A 82 5.21 0.84 16.37
CA ARG A 82 6.27 -0.15 16.63
C ARG A 82 7.38 0.41 17.52
N THR A 83 7.75 1.68 17.33
CA THR A 83 8.75 2.35 18.17
C THR A 83 8.28 2.52 19.62
N GLN A 84 6.97 2.69 19.84
CA GLN A 84 6.40 2.83 21.20
C GLN A 84 6.31 1.50 21.95
N VAL A 85 6.02 0.39 21.27
CA VAL A 85 6.01 -0.96 21.87
C VAL A 85 7.43 -1.44 22.22
N ALA A 86 8.47 -0.89 21.57
CA ALA A 86 9.87 -1.18 21.88
C ALA A 86 10.41 -0.51 23.16
N ARG A 87 9.58 0.19 23.95
CA ARG A 87 9.95 0.71 25.28
C ARG A 87 9.40 -0.22 26.37
N PRO A 88 10.12 -1.25 26.81
CA PRO A 88 9.74 -2.00 28.00
C PRO A 88 10.08 -1.15 29.23
N THR A 89 9.09 -0.41 29.73
CA THR A 89 9.08 0.02 31.13
C THR A 89 7.70 -0.30 31.71
N VAL A 90 7.37 -1.59 31.73
CA VAL A 90 6.40 -2.12 32.69
C VAL A 90 7.20 -3.05 33.58
N SER A 91 7.69 -2.49 34.70
CA SER A 91 8.07 -3.28 35.85
C SER A 91 6.78 -3.89 36.38
N ASN A 92 6.55 -5.18 36.15
CA ASN A 92 5.51 -5.90 36.89
C ASN A 92 5.93 -5.93 38.36
N PRO A 93 5.11 -5.46 39.31
CA PRO A 93 5.38 -5.69 40.73
C PRO A 93 5.17 -7.17 41.08
N ASP A 94 6.06 -7.70 41.92
CA ASP A 94 6.11 -9.08 42.41
C ASP A 94 4.77 -9.61 42.95
N ASP A 95 4.47 -10.86 42.59
CA ASP A 95 3.38 -11.71 43.07
C ASP A 95 3.68 -12.14 44.53
N ALA A 96 2.75 -11.85 45.44
CA ALA A 96 2.85 -12.13 46.87
C ALA A 96 2.06 -13.38 47.26
#